data_AF-A0A430B9K0-F1
#
_entry.id   AF-A0A430B9K0-F1
#
_cell.length_a   1.000
_cell.length_b   1.000
_cell.length_c   1.000
_cell.angle_alpha   90.00
_cell.angle_beta   90.00
_cell.angle_gamma   90.00
#
_symmetry.space_group_name_H-M   'P 1'
#
loop_
_entity.id
_entity.type
_entity.pdbx_description
1 polymer ?
#
loop_
_entity_poly.entity_id
_entity_poly.type
_entity_poly.pdbx_seq_one_letter_code
_entity_poly.pdbx_strand_id
1 'polypeptide(L)'
;MERSLARSAVSGRALIRTRRVAVSNLAQMSGTRAAFVTSGLRSYQNDLAETASEQAILTITSDTGCVVAGRCVVGITEGAKTQIVVSKEAARRSRIRFGSAFLMLVKEV
;
A
#
# COMPACT_ATOMS: atom_id res chain seq x y z
N MET A 1 7.86 17.81 4.27
CA MET A 1 8.04 16.35 4.16
C MET A 1 8.18 15.84 2.72
N GLU A 2 7.71 16.57 1.71
CA GLU A 2 7.65 16.05 0.34
C GLU A 2 9.00 15.80 -0.36
N ARG A 3 10.04 16.61 -0.07
CA ARG A 3 11.36 16.52 -0.75
C ARG A 3 12.18 15.27 -0.40
N SER A 4 11.93 14.60 0.72
CA SER A 4 12.73 13.44 1.16
C SER A 4 12.35 12.13 0.45
N LEU A 5 11.11 12.01 -0.06
CA LEU A 5 10.62 10.80 -0.74
C LEU A 5 11.09 10.69 -2.20
N ALA A 6 11.77 11.69 -2.75
CA ALA A 6 12.27 11.66 -4.13
C ALA A 6 13.72 11.14 -4.25
N ARG A 7 14.40 10.92 -3.13
CA ARG A 7 15.79 10.44 -3.12
C ARG A 7 15.82 9.01 -2.62
N SER A 8 16.53 8.15 -3.34
CA SER A 8 16.85 6.81 -2.86
C SER A 8 17.50 6.93 -1.49
N ALA A 9 16.89 6.31 -0.48
CA ALA A 9 17.40 6.31 0.88
C ALA A 9 18.09 4.98 1.14
N VAL A 10 19.31 5.05 1.69
CA VAL A 10 19.98 3.87 2.24
C VAL A 10 19.48 3.71 3.67
N SER A 11 18.77 2.62 3.96
CA SER A 11 18.39 2.22 5.32
C SER A 11 19.15 0.94 5.65
N GLY A 12 20.25 1.07 6.39
CA GLY A 12 21.18 -0.04 6.64
C GLY A 12 21.78 -0.59 5.34
N ARG A 13 21.57 -1.89 5.06
CA ARG A 13 21.99 -2.55 3.80
C ARG A 13 20.92 -2.50 2.69
N ALA A 14 19.75 -1.93 2.97
CA ALA A 14 18.66 -1.85 2.01
C ALA A 14 18.71 -0.53 1.22
N LEU A 15 18.73 -0.64 -0.10
CA LEU A 15 18.56 0.49 -1.00
C LEU A 15 17.06 0.65 -1.30
N ILE A 16 16.42 1.65 -0.70
CA ILE A 16 15.02 1.95 -0.98
C ILE A 16 14.98 2.95 -2.14
N ARG A 17 14.47 2.49 -3.30
CA ARG A 17 14.20 3.36 -4.45
C ARG A 17 12.74 3.76 -4.43
N THR A 18 12.49 5.04 -4.17
CA THR A 18 11.16 5.62 -4.23
C THR A 18 10.97 6.39 -5.52
N ARG A 19 9.74 6.41 -6.02
CA ARG A 19 9.31 7.30 -7.09
C ARG A 19 7.88 7.72 -6.83
N ARG A 20 7.54 8.90 -7.30
CA ARG A 20 6.15 9.36 -7.32
C ARG A 20 5.50 8.86 -8.59
N VAL A 21 4.28 8.34 -8.45
CA VAL A 21 3.46 7.91 -9.58
C VAL A 21 2.16 8.69 -9.49
N ALA A 22 1.82 9.38 -10.58
CA ALA A 22 0.53 10.05 -10.70
C ALA A 22 -0.55 9.00 -10.98
N VAL A 23 -1.76 9.19 -10.44
CA VAL A 23 -2.90 8.29 -10.70
C VAL A 23 -3.34 8.26 -12.16
N SER A 24 -3.00 9.29 -12.94
CA SER A 24 -3.19 9.29 -14.40
C SER A 24 -2.23 8.38 -15.16
N ASN A 25 -1.21 7.82 -14.50
CA ASN A 25 -0.21 6.96 -15.13
C ASN A 25 0.26 5.82 -14.20
N LEU A 26 -0.67 4.97 -13.78
CA LEU A 26 -0.39 3.82 -12.90
C LEU A 26 0.53 2.77 -13.53
N ALA A 27 0.73 2.77 -14.85
CA ALA A 27 1.72 1.92 -15.52
C ALA A 27 3.14 2.16 -14.99
N GLN A 28 3.42 3.38 -14.50
CA GLN A 28 4.67 3.69 -13.80
C GLN A 28 4.78 3.03 -12.43
N MET A 29 3.87 2.16 -11.99
CA MET A 29 4.07 1.33 -10.81
C MET A 29 4.90 0.07 -11.11
N SER A 30 5.07 -0.29 -12.38
CA SER A 30 5.73 -1.53 -12.80
C SER A 30 7.16 -1.69 -12.25
N GLY A 31 7.44 -2.84 -11.66
CA GLY A 31 8.73 -3.16 -11.02
C GLY A 31 8.85 -2.65 -9.57
N THR A 32 7.83 -1.99 -9.03
CA THR A 32 7.75 -1.66 -7.60
C THR A 32 7.15 -2.82 -6.82
N ARG A 33 7.59 -3.03 -5.57
CA ARG A 33 7.05 -4.09 -4.68
C ARG A 33 5.97 -3.60 -3.72
N ALA A 34 6.02 -2.33 -3.35
CA ALA A 34 5.06 -1.71 -2.46
C ALA A 34 4.79 -0.26 -2.87
N ALA A 35 3.53 0.17 -2.76
CA ALA A 35 3.10 1.52 -3.07
C ALA A 35 2.40 2.15 -1.87
N PHE A 36 2.83 3.36 -1.51
CA PHE A 36 2.10 4.20 -0.57
C PHE A 36 1.01 4.95 -1.32
N VAL A 37 -0.24 4.69 -0.95
CA VAL A 37 -1.44 5.30 -1.54
C VAL A 37 -1.79 6.52 -0.71
N THR A 38 -1.70 7.69 -1.32
CA THR A 38 -2.03 8.96 -0.68
C THR A 38 -3.54 9.10 -0.47
N SER A 39 -3.93 9.93 0.48
CA SER A 39 -5.32 10.32 0.68
C SER A 39 -5.88 11.10 -0.54
N GLY A 40 -7.21 11.21 -0.62
CA GLY A 40 -7.89 11.96 -1.68
C GLY A 40 -8.06 11.22 -3.01
N LEU A 41 -7.62 9.96 -3.11
CA LEU A 41 -7.67 9.17 -4.36
C LEU A 41 -8.96 8.35 -4.53
N ARG A 42 -10.05 8.67 -3.81
CA ARG A 42 -11.25 7.83 -3.73
C ARG A 42 -11.86 7.45 -5.08
N SER A 43 -11.86 8.36 -6.05
CA SER A 43 -12.34 8.13 -7.42
C SER A 43 -11.44 7.18 -8.23
N TYR A 44 -10.15 7.08 -7.88
CA TYR A 44 -9.14 6.29 -8.60
C TYR A 44 -8.81 4.95 -7.92
N GLN A 45 -9.45 4.64 -6.78
CA GLN A 45 -9.12 3.45 -6.01
C GLN A 45 -9.42 2.13 -6.76
N ASN A 46 -10.36 2.13 -7.70
CA ASN A 46 -10.65 0.94 -8.52
C ASN A 46 -9.49 0.63 -9.45
N ASP A 47 -9.10 1.61 -10.28
CA ASP A 47 -7.97 1.48 -11.23
C ASP A 47 -6.66 1.17 -10.50
N LEU A 48 -6.46 1.77 -9.33
CA LEU A 48 -5.34 1.47 -8.45
C LEU A 48 -5.36 0.02 -7.95
N ALA A 49 -6.51 -0.47 -7.49
CA ALA A 49 -6.66 -1.83 -6.98
C ALA A 49 -6.42 -2.87 -8.09
N GLU A 50 -6.97 -2.62 -9.28
CA GLU A 50 -6.74 -3.43 -10.48
C GLU A 50 -5.25 -3.50 -10.80
N THR A 51 -4.62 -2.35 -11.05
CA THR A 51 -3.19 -2.28 -11.38
C THR A 51 -2.31 -2.93 -10.31
N ALA A 52 -2.59 -2.67 -9.03
CA ALA A 52 -1.82 -3.25 -7.93
C ALA A 52 -1.98 -4.78 -7.85
N SER A 53 -3.18 -5.30 -8.12
CA SER A 53 -3.44 -6.74 -8.09
C SER A 53 -2.80 -7.48 -9.27
N GLU A 54 -2.83 -6.89 -10.45
CA GLU A 54 -2.16 -7.42 -11.64
C GLU A 54 -0.65 -7.52 -11.43
N GLN A 55 -0.06 -6.46 -10.89
CA GLN A 55 1.39 -6.34 -10.71
C GLN A 55 1.91 -6.90 -9.38
N ALA A 56 1.03 -7.50 -8.55
CA ALA A 56 1.35 -8.03 -7.21
C ALA A 56 2.02 -7.01 -6.29
N ILE A 57 1.50 -5.77 -6.30
CA ILE A 57 2.03 -4.66 -5.51
C ILE A 57 1.30 -4.56 -4.17
N LEU A 58 2.07 -4.49 -3.08
CA LEU A 58 1.54 -4.24 -1.74
C LEU A 58 1.15 -2.76 -1.60
N THR A 59 -0.14 -2.47 -1.47
CA THR A 59 -0.61 -1.11 -1.21
C THR A 59 -0.69 -0.82 0.29
N ILE A 60 -0.16 0.33 0.70
CA ILE A 60 -0.14 0.82 2.08
C ILE A 60 -0.79 2.21 2.11
N THR A 61 -1.74 2.44 3.00
CA THR A 61 -2.45 3.72 3.08
C THR A 61 -2.82 4.10 4.51
N SER A 62 -3.12 5.38 4.74
CA SER A 62 -3.82 5.83 5.94
C SER A 62 -5.34 5.92 5.77
N ASP A 63 -5.87 5.74 4.54
CA ASP A 63 -7.30 5.70 4.25
C ASP A 63 -7.88 4.30 4.53
N THR A 64 -8.46 4.12 5.71
CA THR A 64 -9.12 2.85 6.09
C THR A 64 -10.30 2.50 5.20
N GLY A 65 -10.97 3.49 4.61
CA GLY A 65 -12.05 3.26 3.67
C GLY A 65 -11.58 2.48 2.44
N CYS A 66 -10.36 2.74 1.97
CA CYS A 66 -9.76 1.97 0.87
C CYS A 66 -9.54 0.50 1.24
N VAL A 67 -9.11 0.23 2.47
CA VAL A 67 -8.81 -1.13 2.96
C VAL A 67 -10.08 -1.91 3.23
N VAL A 68 -11.05 -1.30 3.92
CA VAL A 68 -12.36 -1.93 4.20
C VAL A 68 -13.13 -2.22 2.91
N ALA A 69 -13.00 -1.36 1.89
CA ALA A 69 -13.56 -1.62 0.56
C ALA A 69 -12.78 -2.69 -0.24
N GLY A 70 -11.71 -3.25 0.31
CA GLY A 70 -10.85 -4.25 -0.32
C GLY A 70 -9.97 -3.72 -1.43
N ARG A 71 -9.87 -2.40 -1.63
CA ARG A 71 -9.10 -1.78 -2.73
C ARG A 71 -7.63 -1.57 -2.36
N CYS A 72 -7.34 -1.41 -1.08
CA CYS A 72 -5.98 -1.35 -0.54
C CYS A 72 -5.70 -2.56 0.37
N VAL A 73 -4.45 -3.02 0.40
CA VAL A 73 -4.06 -4.19 1.18
C VAL A 73 -3.86 -3.86 2.65
N VAL A 74 -3.06 -2.83 2.95
CA VAL A 74 -2.67 -2.46 4.32
C VAL A 74 -3.11 -1.04 4.63
N GLY A 75 -3.79 -0.87 5.76
CA GLY A 75 -4.14 0.40 6.37
C GLY A 75 -3.33 0.63 7.65
N ILE A 76 -2.80 1.82 7.82
CA ILE A 76 -2.14 2.26 9.04
C ILE A 76 -2.89 3.49 9.54
N THR A 77 -3.56 3.37 10.68
CA THR A 77 -4.26 4.49 11.30
C THR A 77 -3.39 5.13 12.36
N GLU A 78 -3.24 6.45 12.30
CA GLU A 78 -2.59 7.25 13.32
C GLU A 78 -3.64 7.79 14.30
N GLY A 79 -3.36 7.70 15.61
CA GLY A 79 -4.26 8.09 16.70
C GLY A 79 -3.64 7.72 18.06
N ALA A 80 -4.40 7.76 19.16
CA ALA A 80 -3.89 7.37 20.49
C ALA A 80 -3.39 5.91 20.55
N LYS A 81 -3.84 5.07 19.61
CA LYS A 81 -3.32 3.72 19.37
C LYS A 81 -3.11 3.54 17.87
N THR A 82 -1.86 3.37 17.44
CA THR A 82 -1.54 3.00 16.06
C THR A 82 -2.00 1.56 15.81
N GLN A 83 -2.77 1.36 14.74
CA GLN A 83 -3.27 0.05 14.36
C GLN A 83 -2.96 -0.23 12.89
N ILE A 84 -2.62 -1.49 12.62
CA ILE A 84 -2.46 -2.01 11.27
C ILE A 84 -3.70 -2.83 10.94
N VAL A 85 -4.35 -2.50 9.83
CA VAL A 85 -5.52 -3.21 9.30
C VAL A 85 -5.15 -3.81 7.95
N VAL A 86 -5.56 -5.06 7.70
CA VAL A 86 -5.26 -5.78 6.46
C VAL A 86 -6.54 -6.25 5.81
N SER A 87 -6.72 -5.96 4.52
CA SER A 87 -7.79 -6.58 3.74
C SER A 87 -7.37 -7.94 3.21
N LYS A 88 -8.07 -9.00 3.65
CA LYS A 88 -7.83 -10.36 3.14
C LYS A 88 -8.10 -10.47 1.65
N GLU A 89 -9.17 -9.84 1.19
CA GLU A 89 -9.58 -9.90 -0.21
C GLU A 89 -8.61 -9.15 -1.12
N ALA A 90 -8.15 -7.96 -0.72
CA ALA A 90 -7.12 -7.24 -1.46
C ALA A 90 -5.81 -8.05 -1.51
N ALA A 91 -5.36 -8.60 -0.38
CA ALA A 91 -4.15 -9.40 -0.30
C ALA A 91 -4.22 -10.63 -1.23
N ARG A 92 -5.36 -11.34 -1.23
CA ARG A 92 -5.61 -12.50 -2.08
C ARG A 92 -5.54 -12.14 -3.56
N ARG A 93 -6.20 -11.05 -3.99
CA ARG A 93 -6.17 -10.57 -5.38
C ARG A 93 -4.76 -10.20 -5.84
N SER A 94 -3.98 -9.55 -4.97
CA SER A 94 -2.58 -9.21 -5.23
C SER A 94 -1.60 -10.37 -5.03
N ARG A 95 -2.07 -11.58 -4.70
CA ARG A 95 -1.23 -12.77 -4.43
C ARG A 95 -0.23 -12.56 -3.29
N ILE A 96 -0.56 -11.68 -2.34
CA ILE A 96 0.25 -11.36 -1.17
C ILE A 96 -0.16 -12.29 -0.03
N ARG A 97 0.84 -12.87 0.62
CA ARG A 97 0.67 -13.73 1.80
C ARG A 97 1.42 -13.12 2.97
N PHE A 98 0.73 -12.98 4.09
CA PHE A 98 1.34 -12.55 5.34
C PHE A 98 1.77 -13.76 6.16
N GLY A 99 2.92 -13.66 6.82
CA GLY A 99 3.36 -14.67 7.79
C GLY A 99 2.43 -14.70 9.00
N SER A 100 2.27 -15.87 9.62
CA SER A 100 1.36 -16.08 10.76
C SER A 100 1.64 -15.13 11.93
N ALA A 101 2.91 -14.87 12.25
CA ALA A 101 3.30 -13.93 13.30
C ALA A 101 2.81 -12.50 13.04
N PHE A 102 2.80 -12.06 11.77
CA PHE A 102 2.28 -10.74 11.40
C PHE A 102 0.76 -10.68 11.58
N LEU A 103 0.05 -11.75 11.25
CA LEU A 103 -1.41 -11.82 11.41
C LEU A 103 -1.86 -11.69 12.87
N MET A 104 -1.00 -12.03 13.84
CA MET A 104 -1.28 -11.81 15.26
C MET A 104 -1.22 -10.34 15.69
N LEU A 105 -0.59 -9.46 14.89
CA LEU A 105 -0.39 -8.04 15.20
C LEU A 105 -1.41 -7.12 14.51
N VAL A 106 -2.11 -7.62 13.49
CA VAL A 106 -2.99 -6.81 12.65
C VAL A 106 -4.44 -7.17 12.85
N LYS A 107 -5.32 -6.22 12.54
CA LYS A 107 -6.75 -6.49 12.40
C LYS A 107 -7.05 -6.84 10.95
N GLU A 108 -7.68 -7.98 10.72
CA GLU A 108 -8.09 -8.38 9.37
C GLU A 108 -9.52 -7.93 9.08
N VAL A 109 -9.76 -7.47 7.85
CA VAL A 109 -11.06 -7.06 7.31
C VAL A 109 -11.30 -7.64 5.92
#